data_AF-A0A218P212-F1
#
_entry.id   AF-A0A218P212-F1
#
_cell.length_a   1.000
_cell.length_b   1.000
_cell.length_c   1.000
_cell.angle_alpha   90.00
_cell.angle_beta   90.00
_cell.angle_gamma   90.00
#
_symmetry.space_group_name_H-M   'P 1'
#
loop_
_entity.id
_entity.type
_entity.pdbx_description
1 polymer ?
#
loop_
_entity_poly.entity_id
_entity_poly.type
_entity_poly.pdbx_seq_one_letter_code
_entity_poly.pdbx_strand_id
1 'polypeptide(L)' 'MKKMVYRISIPLAALFLFWPVLYGNLTVLRRIPGDPALQAIAGVLVFGGLAYLSYDEGEDEGITAS' A
#
# COMPACT_ATOMS: atom_id res chain seq x y z
N MET A 1 15.81 7.43 5.36
CA MET A 1 14.74 6.61 5.98
C MET A 1 13.38 6.84 5.35
N LYS A 2 12.91 8.10 5.20
CA LYS A 2 11.64 8.43 4.53
C LYS A 2 11.48 7.79 3.14
N LYS A 3 12.51 7.89 2.28
CA LYS A 3 12.54 7.23 0.96
C LYS A 3 12.31 5.70 1.00
N MET A 4 12.84 5.02 2.02
CA MET A 4 12.66 3.58 2.19
C MET A 4 11.24 3.26 2.65
N VAL A 5 10.69 4.07 3.57
CA VAL A 5 9.29 3.96 4.02
C VAL A 5 8.36 4.18 2.82
N TYR A 6 8.54 5.26 2.06
CA TYR A 6 7.77 5.54 0.84
C TYR A 6 7.78 4.36 -0.13
N ARG A 7 8.98 3.87 -0.48
CA ARG A 7 9.16 2.75 -1.42
C ARG A 7 8.51 1.45 -0.98
N ILE A 8 8.39 1.19 0.32
CA ILE A 8 7.74 -0.01 0.87
C ILE A 8 6.23 0.22 1.05
N SER A 9 5.83 1.42 1.45
CA SER A 9 4.44 1.79 1.69
C SER A 9 3.61 1.78 0.40
N ILE A 10 4.16 2.20 -0.74
CA ILE A 10 3.45 2.16 -2.03
C ILE A 10 2.99 0.75 -2.44
N PRO A 11 3.89 -0.25 -2.57
CA PRO A 11 3.47 -1.59 -2.97
C PRO A 11 2.55 -2.24 -1.94
N LEU A 12 2.71 -1.93 -0.65
CA LEU A 12 1.78 -2.40 0.38
C LEU A 12 0.38 -1.78 0.22
N ALA A 13 0.29 -0.46 0.01
CA ALA A 13 -0.98 0.20 -0.25
C ALA A 13 -1.65 -0.37 -1.52
N ALA A 14 -0.88 -0.59 -2.58
CA ALA A 14 -1.37 -1.20 -3.81
C ALA A 14 -1.89 -2.63 -3.56
N LEU A 15 -1.17 -3.45 -2.80
CA LEU A 15 -1.60 -4.80 -2.46
C LEU A 15 -2.94 -4.80 -1.70
N PHE A 16 -3.15 -3.82 -0.80
CA PHE A 16 -4.40 -3.70 -0.07
C PHE A 16 -5.59 -3.26 -0.93
N LEU A 17 -5.39 -2.56 -2.04
CA LEU A 17 -6.47 -2.28 -3.01
C LEU A 17 -7.04 -3.58 -3.60
N PHE A 18 -6.20 -4.59 -3.79
CA PHE A 18 -6.60 -5.89 -4.32
C PHE A 18 -6.98 -6.89 -3.22
N TRP A 19 -6.95 -6.49 -1.95
CA TRP A 19 -7.19 -7.38 -0.82
C TRP A 19 -8.53 -8.15 -0.90
N PRO A 20 -9.67 -7.55 -1.28
CA PRO A 20 -10.93 -8.28 -1.39
C PRO A 20 -10.89 -9.38 -2.46
N VAL A 21 -10.20 -9.12 -3.56
CA VAL A 21 -10.00 -10.09 -4.65
C VAL A 21 -9.09 -11.23 -4.17
N LEU A 22 -8.00 -10.91 -3.49
CA LEU A 22 -7.08 -11.90 -2.92
C LEU A 22 -7.79 -12.78 -1.88
N TYR A 23 -8.59 -12.18 -0.99
CA TYR A 23 -9.34 -12.87 0.03
C TYR A 23 -10.37 -13.87 -0.56
N GLY A 24 -11.04 -13.48 -1.64
CA GLY A 24 -11.98 -14.35 -2.35
C GLY A 24 -11.31 -15.56 -3.03
N ASN A 25 -10.12 -15.37 -3.58
CA ASN A 25 -9.43 -16.38 -4.40
C ASN A 25 -8.49 -17.30 -3.60
N LEU A 26 -7.88 -16.80 -2.52
CA LEU A 26 -6.90 -17.57 -1.74
C LEU A 26 -7.58 -18.22 -0.53
N THR A 27 -7.63 -19.56 -0.52
CA THR A 27 -8.26 -20.33 0.56
C THR A 27 -7.63 -20.08 1.93
N VAL A 28 -6.33 -19.74 1.97
CA VAL A 28 -5.62 -19.43 3.22
C VAL A 28 -6.10 -18.13 3.87
N LEU A 29 -6.48 -17.13 3.06
CA LEU A 29 -6.91 -15.82 3.55
C LEU A 29 -8.30 -15.88 4.18
N ARG A 30 -9.15 -16.82 3.76
CA ARG A 30 -10.49 -17.02 4.32
C ARG A 30 -10.51 -17.40 5.81
N ARG A 31 -9.36 -17.75 6.39
CA ARG A 31 -9.21 -18.02 7.83
C ARG A 31 -9.07 -16.75 8.66
N ILE A 32 -8.77 -15.61 8.04
CA ILE A 32 -8.58 -14.34 8.74
C ILE A 32 -9.95 -13.72 9.01
N PRO A 33 -10.40 -13.63 10.27
CA PRO A 33 -11.71 -13.05 10.56
C PRO A 33 -11.78 -11.56 10.21
N GLY A 34 -12.95 -11.10 9.77
CA GLY A 34 -13.24 -9.69 9.48
C GLY A 34 -13.82 -9.46 8.08
N ASP A 35 -14.20 -8.22 7.81
CA ASP A 35 -14.70 -7.79 6.51
C ASP A 35 -13.50 -7.45 5.58
N PRO A 36 -13.35 -8.14 4.42
CA PRO A 36 -12.22 -7.92 3.52
C PRO A 36 -12.18 -6.50 2.93
N ALA A 37 -13.32 -5.85 2.73
CA ALA A 37 -13.38 -4.49 2.21
C ALA A 37 -12.94 -3.48 3.28
N LEU A 38 -13.35 -3.66 4.54
CA LEU A 38 -12.85 -2.83 5.65
C LEU A 38 -11.34 -2.99 5.85
N GLN A 39 -10.82 -4.23 5.76
CA GLN A 39 -9.38 -4.50 5.83
C GLN A 39 -8.62 -3.81 4.68
N ALA A 40 -9.18 -3.86 3.46
CA ALA A 40 -8.64 -3.16 2.29
C ALA A 40 -8.55 -1.65 2.55
N ILE A 41 -9.66 -1.03 2.97
CA ILE A 41 -9.73 0.41 3.27
C ILE A 41 -8.72 0.79 4.36
N ALA A 42 -8.69 0.04 5.46
CA ALA A 42 -7.77 0.29 6.57
C ALA A 42 -6.30 0.23 6.12
N GLY A 43 -5.92 -0.80 5.36
CA GLY A 43 -4.56 -0.94 4.87
C GLY A 43 -4.19 0.16 3.87
N VAL A 44 -5.08 0.52 2.96
CA VAL A 44 -4.85 1.63 2.01
C VAL A 44 -4.66 2.95 2.76
N LEU A 45 -5.48 3.23 3.79
CA LEU A 45 -5.34 4.46 4.58
C LEU A 45 -4.02 4.48 5.37
N VAL A 46 -3.65 3.38 5.99
CA VAL A 46 -2.40 3.29 6.76
C VAL A 46 -1.18 3.40 5.84
N PHE A 47 -1.08 2.56 4.82
CA PHE A 47 0.10 2.52 3.96
C PHE A 47 0.13 3.68 2.97
N GLY A 48 -1.01 4.10 2.42
CA GLY A 48 -1.13 5.29 1.59
C GLY A 48 -0.83 6.56 2.38
N GLY A 49 -1.30 6.67 3.62
CA GLY A 49 -0.96 7.77 4.52
C GLY A 49 0.53 7.80 4.86
N LEU A 50 1.14 6.64 5.16
CA LEU A 50 2.59 6.55 5.38
C LEU A 50 3.38 6.94 4.13
N ALA A 51 2.96 6.51 2.94
CA ALA A 51 3.57 6.92 1.68
C ALA A 51 3.46 8.44 1.51
N TYR A 52 2.28 9.02 1.68
CA TYR A 52 2.06 10.46 1.56
C TYR A 52 2.95 11.28 2.53
N LEU A 53 3.04 10.87 3.80
CA LEU A 53 3.86 11.56 4.80
C LEU A 53 5.38 11.39 4.58
N SER A 54 5.78 10.35 3.87
CA SER A 54 7.19 10.05 3.58
C SER A 54 7.62 10.43 2.16
N TYR A 55 6.67 10.91 1.35
CA TYR A 55 6.92 11.49 0.04
C TYR A 55 7.73 12.77 0.21
N ASP A 56 8.81 12.86 -0.55
CA ASP A 56 9.73 14.00 -0.57
C ASP A 56 9.79 14.47 -2.02
N GLU A 57 9.24 15.65 -2.32
CA GLU A 57 9.10 16.20 -3.68
C GLU A 57 10.46 16.45 -4.35
N GLY A 58 11.55 16.56 -3.58
CA GLY A 58 12.85 17.04 -4.06
C GLY A 58 13.78 16.03 -4.75
N GLU A 59 13.41 14.76 -4.91
CA GLU A 59 14.31 13.74 -5.49
C GLU A 59 13.92 13.24 -6.90
N ASP A 60 12.72 13.53 -7.41
CA ASP A 60 12.26 13.05 -8.73
C ASP A 60 12.51 14.04 -9.89
N GLU A 61 13.00 15.25 -9.63
CA GLU A 61 13.40 16.19 -10.70
C GLU A 61 14.68 15.76 -11.46
N GLY A 62 15.38 14.70 -11.02
CA GLY A 62 16.62 14.23 -11.63
C GLY A 62 16.52 13.07 -12.62
N ILE A 63 15.35 12.42 -12.75
CA ILE A 63 15.20 11.19 -13.57
C ILE A 63 14.53 11.48 -14.94
N THR A 64 13.88 12.63 -15.11
CA THR A 64 13.23 13.03 -16.37
C THR A 64 14.12 13.83 -17.32
N ALA A 65 15.39 14.07 -16.94
CA ALA A 65 16.41 14.65 -17.80
C ALA A 65 17.48 13.60 -18.15
N SER A 66 17.14 12.65 -19.03
CA SER A 66 18.11 11.79 -19.74
C SER A 66 17.54 11.35 -21.08
#